data_AF-A0A3D2Y1D9-F1
#
_entry.id   AF-A0A3D2Y1D9-F1
#
_cell.length_a   1.000
_cell.length_b   1.000
_cell.length_c   1.000
_cell.angle_alpha   90.00
_cell.angle_beta   90.00
_cell.angle_gamma   90.00
#
_symmetry.space_group_name_H-M   'P 1'
#
loop_
_entity.id
_entity.type
_entity.pdbx_description
1 polymer ?
#
loop_
_entity_poly.entity_id
_entity_poly.type
_entity_poly.pdbx_seq_one_letter_code
_entity_poly.pdbx_strand_id
1 'polypeptide(L)' 'MPQQSRYSDAEFERLMNDVIMVLEKHGASRDLSLMVLGNVISHIFEHQVPPANREAMVEQFASVLVKSVKGTA' A
#
# COMPACT_ATOMS: atom_id res chain seq x y z
N MET A 1 6.53 -2.23 19.53
CA MET A 1 5.92 -0.96 20.01
C MET A 1 4.76 -0.66 19.08
N PRO A 2 3.54 -0.42 19.56
CA PRO A 2 2.47 -0.03 18.65
C PRO A 2 2.85 1.34 18.12
N GLN A 3 3.14 1.44 16.83
CA GLN A 3 3.21 2.73 16.18
C GLN A 3 1.84 3.36 16.38
N GLN A 4 1.76 4.46 17.13
CA GLN A 4 0.53 5.23 17.22
C GLN A 4 0.13 5.57 15.78
N SER A 5 -0.95 4.97 15.30
CA SER A 5 -1.49 5.28 13.99
C SER A 5 -1.77 6.77 13.97
N ARG A 6 -1.12 7.49 13.04
CA ARG A 6 -1.32 8.93 12.84
C ARG A 6 -2.74 9.26 12.34
N TYR A 7 -3.49 8.24 11.91
CA TYR A 7 -4.86 8.31 11.40
C TYR A 7 -5.79 7.58 12.35
N SER A 8 -7.06 7.99 12.41
CA SER A 8 -8.04 7.19 13.14
C SER A 8 -8.22 5.84 12.44
N ASP A 9 -8.35 4.77 13.22
CA ASP A 9 -8.57 3.42 12.67
C ASP A 9 -9.79 3.40 11.73
N ALA A 10 -10.83 4.17 12.06
CA ALA A 10 -12.03 4.29 11.23
C ALA A 10 -11.79 4.93 9.85
N GLU A 11 -10.99 5.99 9.77
CA GLU A 11 -10.66 6.64 8.48
C GLU A 11 -9.79 5.73 7.61
N PHE A 12 -8.82 5.05 8.22
CA PHE A 12 -7.97 4.10 7.53
C PHE A 12 -8.78 2.93 6.96
N GLU A 13 -9.60 2.29 7.78
CA GLU A 13 -10.45 1.17 7.39
C GLU A 13 -11.44 1.55 6.29
N ARG A 14 -12.04 2.75 6.38
CA ARG A 14 -12.93 3.25 5.34
C ARG A 14 -12.22 3.41 4.00
N LEU A 15 -11.05 4.06 3.98
CA LEU A 15 -10.29 4.27 2.76
C LEU A 15 -9.82 2.94 2.14
N MET A 16 -9.37 2.00 2.98
CA MET A 16 -8.97 0.67 2.53
C MET A 16 -10.14 -0.06 1.86
N ASN A 17 -11.32 -0.06 2.49
CA ASN A 17 -12.52 -0.67 1.93
C ASN A 17 -12.95 -0.02 0.61
N ASP A 18 -12.87 1.30 0.50
CA ASP A 18 -13.19 2.01 -0.75
C ASP A 18 -12.29 1.57 -1.91
N VAL A 19 -10.99 1.35 -1.66
CA VAL A 19 -10.05 0.83 -2.67
C VAL A 19 -10.42 -0.60 -3.06
N ILE A 20 -10.73 -1.47 -2.10
CA ILE A 20 -11.14 -2.87 -2.35
C ILE A 20 -12.42 -2.90 -3.20
N MET A 21 -13.44 -2.14 -2.81
CA MET A 21 -14.72 -2.07 -3.51
C MET A 21 -14.57 -1.62 -4.96
N VAL A 22 -13.65 -0.69 -5.25
CA VAL A 22 -13.38 -0.28 -6.64
C VAL A 22 -12.84 -1.45 -7.46
N LEU A 23 -11.88 -2.21 -6.93
CA LEU A 23 -11.33 -3.38 -7.64
C LEU A 23 -12.41 -4.44 -7.88
N GLU A 24 -13.23 -4.73 -6.87
CA GLU A 24 -14.34 -5.70 -6.96
C GLU A 24 -15.42 -5.25 -7.96
N LYS A 25 -15.82 -3.98 -7.92
CA LYS A 25 -16.80 -3.38 -8.84
C LYS A 25 -16.39 -3.54 -10.30
N HIS A 26 -15.09 -3.48 -10.58
CA HIS A 26 -14.55 -3.66 -11.93
C HIS A 26 -14.24 -5.12 -12.29
N GLY A 27 -14.53 -6.08 -11.39
CA GLY A 27 -14.24 -7.50 -11.61
C GLY A 27 -12.75 -7.76 -11.84
N ALA A 28 -11.88 -6.95 -11.22
CA ALA A 28 -10.44 -7.06 -11.44
C ALA A 28 -9.94 -8.42 -10.94
N SER A 29 -9.26 -9.17 -11.80
CA SER A 29 -8.57 -10.39 -11.37
C SER A 29 -7.50 -10.07 -10.34
N ARG A 30 -7.04 -11.08 -9.59
CA ARG A 30 -5.93 -10.91 -8.65
C ARG A 30 -4.71 -10.27 -9.32
N ASP A 31 -4.33 -10.78 -10.48
CA ASP A 31 -3.11 -10.33 -11.17
C ASP A 31 -3.26 -8.89 -11.68
N LEU A 32 -4.44 -8.52 -12.22
CA LEU A 32 -4.73 -7.14 -12.61
C LEU A 32 -4.74 -6.19 -11.40
N SER A 33 -5.33 -6.63 -10.29
CA SER A 33 -5.38 -5.85 -9.05
C SER A 33 -3.97 -5.55 -8.53
N LEU A 34 -3.08 -6.54 -8.53
CA LEU A 34 -1.68 -6.36 -8.14
C LEU A 34 -0.92 -5.42 -9.08
N MET A 35 -1.13 -5.52 -10.40
CA MET A 35 -0.50 -4.60 -11.36
C MET A 35 -0.96 -3.15 -11.15
N VAL A 36 -2.27 -2.92 -10.98
CA VAL A 36 -2.83 -1.59 -10.77
C VAL A 36 -2.35 -1.00 -9.44
N LEU A 37 -2.44 -1.75 -8.34
CA LEU A 37 -1.97 -1.29 -7.03
C LEU A 37 -0.46 -1.02 -7.04
N GLY A 38 0.32 -1.85 -7.74
CA GLY A 38 1.75 -1.61 -7.96
C GLY A 38 2.00 -0.27 -8.66
N ASN A 39 1.27 0.01 -9.74
CA ASN A 39 1.38 1.30 -10.44
C ASN A 39 0.96 2.50 -9.58
N VAL A 40 -0.09 2.36 -8.77
CA VAL A 40 -0.51 3.40 -7.82
C VAL A 40 0.59 3.70 -6.80
N ILE A 41 1.20 2.67 -6.22
CA ILE A 41 2.29 2.81 -5.26
C ILE A 41 3.52 3.46 -5.93
N SER A 42 3.92 2.98 -7.11
CA SER A 42 5.04 3.55 -7.88
C SER A 42 4.79 5.02 -8.20
N HIS A 43 3.57 5.38 -8.62
CA HIS A 43 3.19 6.76 -8.92
C HIS A 43 3.36 7.69 -7.70
N ILE A 44 2.98 7.23 -6.50
CA ILE A 44 3.19 7.98 -5.25
C ILE A 44 4.68 8.25 -5.04
N PHE A 45 5.52 7.21 -5.12
CA PHE A 45 6.97 7.36 -4.96
C PHE A 45 7.61 8.25 -6.03
N GLU A 46 7.12 8.18 -7.27
CA GLU A 46 7.63 9.00 -8.37
C GLU A 46 7.36 10.50 -8.19
N HIS A 47 6.20 10.85 -7.66
CA HIS A 47 5.73 12.24 -7.64
C HIS A 47 5.85 12.90 -6.27
N GLN A 48 5.86 12.12 -5.18
CA GLN A 48 5.81 12.64 -3.82
C GLN A 48 7.10 12.38 -3.02
N VAL A 49 8.05 11.63 -3.59
CA VAL A 49 9.33 11.32 -2.94
C VAL A 49 10.50 11.83 -3.79
N PRO A 50 11.43 12.61 -3.20
CA PRO A 50 12.64 13.05 -3.88
C PRO A 50 13.42 11.87 -4.47
N PRO A 51 13.98 11.99 -5.70
CA PRO A 51 14.69 10.89 -6.35
C PRO A 51 15.78 10.24 -5.48
N ALA A 52 16.52 11.05 -4.71
CA ALA A 52 17.59 10.58 -3.84
C ALA A 52 17.12 9.64 -2.70
N ASN A 53 15.85 9.69 -2.31
CA ASN A 53 15.30 8.89 -1.21
C ASN A 53 14.43 7.72 -1.69
N ARG A 54 14.09 7.68 -2.98
CA ARG A 54 13.05 6.81 -3.51
C ARG A 54 13.37 5.32 -3.33
N GLU A 55 14.58 4.93 -3.69
CA GLU A 55 15.04 3.53 -3.60
C GLU A 55 14.95 3.02 -2.15
N ALA A 56 15.60 3.71 -1.22
CA ALA A 56 15.59 3.33 0.20
C ALA A 56 14.18 3.24 0.79
N MET A 57 13.28 4.17 0.42
CA MET A 57 11.90 4.15 0.92
C MET A 57 11.06 3.02 0.29
N VAL A 58 11.28 2.70 -0.98
CA VAL A 58 10.63 1.55 -1.65
C VAL A 58 11.10 0.23 -1.02
N GLU A 59 12.40 0.08 -0.75
CA GLU A 59 12.94 -1.09 -0.05
C GLU A 59 12.33 -1.25 1.35
N GLN A 60 12.23 -0.15 2.10
CA GLN A 60 11.59 -0.16 3.40
C GLN A 60 10.11 -0.59 3.32
N PHE A 61 9.36 -0.04 2.35
CA PHE A 61 7.97 -0.41 2.11
C PHE A 61 7.84 -1.91 1.80
N ALA A 62 8.64 -2.42 0.87
CA ALA A 62 8.64 -3.83 0.49
C ALA A 62 8.98 -4.75 1.67
N SER A 63 9.96 -4.36 2.51
CA SER A 63 10.31 -5.11 3.72
C SER A 63 9.14 -5.21 4.70
N VAL A 64 8.38 -4.12 4.90
CA VAL A 64 7.18 -4.13 5.73
C VAL A 64 6.11 -5.04 5.14
N LEU A 65 5.84 -4.95 3.84
CA LEU A 65 4.87 -5.80 3.16
C LEU A 65 5.21 -7.30 3.32
N VAL A 66 6.48 -7.66 3.12
CA VAL A 66 6.96 -9.04 3.31
C VAL A 66 6.72 -9.52 4.75
N LYS A 67 6.97 -8.66 5.75
CA LYS A 67 6.73 -9.00 7.16
C LYS A 67 5.23 -9.17 7.45
N SER A 68 4.38 -8.29 6.92
CA SER A 68 2.93 -8.37 7.12
C SER A 68 2.33 -9.66 6.57
N VAL A 69 2.78 -10.12 5.39
CA VAL A 69 2.26 -11.34 4.76
C VAL A 69 2.80 -12.62 5.41
N LYS A 70 4.02 -12.60 5.95
CA LYS A 70 4.58 -13.75 6.66
C LYS A 70 3.88 -14.05 8.00
N GLY A 71 3.06 -13.12 8.49
CA GLY A 71 2.52 -13.14 9.84
C GLY A 71 3.60 -12.78 10.85
N THR A 72 3.32 -11.86 11.77
CA THR A 72 4.11 -11.77 13.00
C THR A 72 3.95 -13.09 13.73
N ALA A 73 5.05 -13.82 13.93
CA ALA A 73 5.09 -14.86 14.97
C ALA A 73 4.71 -14.27 16.34
#